data_AF-A0A1G2HH63-F1
#
_entry.id   AF-A0A1G2HH63-F1
#
_cell.length_a   1.000
_cell.length_b   1.000
_cell.length_c   1.000
_cell.angle_alpha   90.00
_cell.angle_beta   90.00
_cell.angle_gamma   90.00
#
_symmetry.space_group_name_H-M   'P 1'
#
loop_
_entity.id
_entity.type
_entity.pdbx_description
1 polymer ?
#
loop_
_entity_poly.entity_id
_entity_poly.type
_entity_poly.pdbx_seq_one_letter_code
_entity_poly.pdbx_strand_id
1 'polypeptide(L)'
;MCRPKEGDVVVMRKKRGKKLLIKRVAACGNSTVEQRWGRLFCNRERLGAVHMADVFMDNGEVQKKWQVAPAHYFVLGDNPLYSTDSRDFGPVHSKNILGKVI
;
A
#
# COMPACT_ATOMS: atom_id res chain seq x y z
N MET A 1 9.32 13.09 15.21
CA MET A 1 8.95 11.72 14.81
C MET A 1 9.57 11.41 13.47
N CYS A 2 10.24 10.27 13.32
CA CYS A 2 10.79 9.82 12.04
C CYS A 2 9.64 9.52 11.07
N ARG A 3 9.79 9.88 9.79
CA ARG A 3 8.78 9.55 8.76
C ARG A 3 8.69 8.02 8.62
N PRO A 4 7.48 7.44 8.48
CA PRO A 4 7.34 6.03 8.18
C PRO A 4 8.14 5.66 6.92
N LYS A 5 8.82 4.52 6.96
CA LYS A 5 9.53 3.92 5.86
C LYS A 5 8.88 2.60 5.47
N GLU A 6 9.30 2.03 4.35
CA GLU A 6 8.87 0.70 3.93
C GLU A 6 9.05 -0.33 5.05
N GLY A 7 8.05 -1.19 5.21
CA GLY A 7 7.99 -2.22 6.26
C GLY A 7 7.39 -1.73 7.58
N ASP A 8 7.33 -0.42 7.85
CA ASP A 8 6.75 0.10 9.08
C ASP A 8 5.24 -0.17 9.15
N VAL A 9 4.74 -0.50 10.34
CA VAL A 9 3.30 -0.56 10.62
C VAL A 9 2.84 0.81 11.13
N VAL A 10 1.76 1.32 10.55
CA VAL A 10 1.22 2.65 10.86
C VAL A 10 -0.26 2.59 11.23
N VAL A 11 -0.67 3.46 12.15
CA VAL A 11 -2.07 3.76 12.41
C VAL A 11 -2.47 4.96 11.56
N MET A 12 -3.56 4.84 10.82
CA MET A 12 -4.06 5.90 9.94
C MET A 12 -5.57 6.08 10.03
N ARG A 13 -6.03 7.27 9.66
CA ARG A 13 -7.45 7.61 9.58
C ARG A 13 -7.93 7.47 8.14
N LYS A 14 -9.04 6.74 7.92
CA LYS A 14 -9.65 6.64 6.58
C LYS A 14 -10.18 8.03 6.17
N LYS A 15 -9.91 8.48 4.93
CA LYS A 15 -10.36 9.79 4.42
C LYS A 15 -11.86 10.04 4.60
N ARG A 16 -12.68 8.99 4.48
CA ARG A 16 -14.13 9.02 4.75
C ARG A 16 -14.44 8.17 5.97
N GLY A 17 -14.76 8.82 7.09
CA GLY A 17 -15.19 8.19 8.35
C GLY A 17 -14.25 8.41 9.54
N LYS A 18 -14.66 7.92 10.71
CA LYS A 18 -13.88 7.99 11.96
C LYS A 18 -13.05 6.73 12.26
N LYS A 19 -13.09 5.72 11.38
CA LYS A 19 -12.41 4.44 11.60
C LYS A 19 -10.89 4.59 11.46
N LEU A 20 -10.18 4.06 12.44
CA LEU A 20 -8.72 3.89 12.40
C LEU A 20 -8.39 2.56 11.72
N LEU A 21 -7.33 2.58 10.91
CA LEU A 21 -6.80 1.40 10.23
C LEU A 21 -5.35 1.22 10.63
N ILE A 22 -4.95 -0.04 10.83
CA ILE A 22 -3.56 -0.44 11.00
C ILE A 22 -3.14 -1.10 9.69
N LYS A 23 -2.08 -0.58 9.08
CA LYS A 23 -1.55 -1.05 7.78
C LYS A 23 -0.03 -0.95 7.77
N ARG A 24 0.60 -1.76 6.93
CA ARG A 24 2.04 -1.71 6.67
C ARG A 24 2.35 -0.80 5.49
N VAL A 25 3.39 0.00 5.61
CA VAL A 25 3.90 0.83 4.51
C VAL A 25 4.60 -0.09 3.51
N ALA A 26 4.07 -0.12 2.30
CA ALA A 26 4.60 -0.92 1.19
C ALA A 26 5.38 -0.07 0.17
N ALA A 27 5.06 1.23 0.04
CA ALA A 27 5.86 2.15 -0.74
C ALA A 27 5.76 3.58 -0.20
N CYS A 28 6.84 4.35 -0.35
CA CYS A 28 6.92 5.76 0.03
C CYS A 28 6.76 6.67 -1.19
N GLY A 29 6.64 7.98 -0.94
CA GLY A 29 6.54 9.00 -1.98
C GLY A 29 7.64 8.90 -3.04
N ASN A 30 7.32 9.39 -4.24
CA ASN A 30 8.11 9.30 -5.46
C ASN A 30 8.29 7.88 -6.00
N SER A 31 7.43 6.94 -5.60
CA SER A 31 7.44 5.57 -6.10
C SER A 31 6.26 5.30 -7.02
N THR A 32 6.40 4.31 -7.88
CA THR A 32 5.31 3.78 -8.71
C THR A 32 5.00 2.36 -8.26
N VAL A 33 3.75 2.12 -7.86
CA VAL A 33 3.26 0.76 -7.55
C VAL A 33 2.42 0.26 -8.70
N GLU A 34 2.67 -0.97 -9.15
CA GLU A 34 1.97 -1.61 -10.26
C GLU A 34 1.48 -2.99 -9.85
N GLN A 35 0.27 -3.35 -10.26
CA GLN A 35 -0.28 -4.69 -10.14
C GLN A 35 -0.18 -5.39 -11.50
N ARG A 36 0.52 -6.54 -11.53
CA ARG A 36 0.71 -7.39 -12.71
C ARG A 36 0.62 -8.85 -12.27
N TRP A 37 -0.17 -9.69 -12.93
CA TRP A 37 -0.34 -11.11 -12.57
C TRP A 37 -0.70 -11.36 -11.09
N GLY A 38 -1.59 -10.54 -10.52
CA GLY A 38 -1.94 -10.64 -9.08
C GLY A 38 -0.80 -10.27 -8.12
N ARG A 39 0.35 -9.80 -8.63
CA ARG A 39 1.53 -9.40 -7.85
C ARG A 39 1.69 -7.89 -7.88
N LEU A 40 2.19 -7.34 -6.78
CA LEU A 40 2.54 -5.93 -6.69
C LEU A 40 4.04 -5.72 -6.89
N PHE A 41 4.36 -4.66 -7.61
CA PHE A 41 5.71 -4.21 -7.88
C PHE A 41 5.83 -2.74 -7.48
N CYS A 42 6.90 -2.36 -6.79
CA CYS A 42 7.27 -0.99 -6.52
C CYS A 42 8.54 -0.67 -7.31
N ASN A 43 8.51 0.34 -8.19
CA ASN A 43 9.65 0.73 -9.03
C ASN A 43 10.27 -0.46 -9.78
N ARG A 44 9.44 -1.38 -10.28
CA ARG A 44 9.80 -2.64 -10.98
C ARG A 44 10.33 -3.77 -10.08
N GLU A 45 10.55 -3.52 -8.79
CA GLU A 45 10.91 -4.55 -7.83
C GLU A 45 9.65 -5.16 -7.21
N ARG A 46 9.64 -6.48 -7.02
CA ARG A 46 8.48 -7.18 -6.48
C ARG A 46 8.32 -6.85 -4.98
N LEU A 47 7.16 -6.36 -4.59
CA LEU A 47 6.80 -6.22 -3.17
C LEU A 47 6.63 -7.63 -2.58
N GLY A 48 7.22 -7.88 -1.40
CA GLY A 48 7.41 -9.22 -0.81
C GLY A 48 6.17 -10.10 -0.71
N ALA A 49 6.39 -11.40 -0.43
CA ALA A 49 5.40 -12.48 -0.51
C ALA A 49 4.13 -12.30 0.36
N VAL A 50 4.15 -11.40 1.35
CA VAL A 50 3.02 -11.13 2.26
C VAL A 50 1.80 -10.52 1.55
N HIS A 51 1.98 -9.99 0.33
CA HIS A 51 0.93 -9.27 -0.40
C HIS A 51 0.34 -10.05 -1.58
N MET A 52 0.49 -11.38 -1.59
CA MET A 52 -0.11 -12.24 -2.60
C MET A 52 -1.63 -12.27 -2.37
N ALA A 53 -2.40 -11.67 -3.28
CA ALA A 53 -3.78 -12.09 -3.47
C ALA A 53 -3.74 -13.07 -4.63
N ASP A 54 -4.09 -14.33 -4.39
CA ASP A 54 -4.26 -15.33 -5.44
C ASP A 54 -5.40 -14.88 -6.36
N VAL A 55 -5.04 -14.16 -7.43
CA VAL A 55 -6.01 -13.69 -8.42
C VAL A 55 -5.41 -13.90 -9.80
N PHE A 56 -5.89 -14.99 -10.40
CA PHE A 56 -5.97 -15.41 -11.81
C PHE A 56 -4.85 -15.02 -12.78
N MET A 57 -4.40 -16.03 -13.54
CA MET A 57 -3.48 -15.90 -14.66
C MET A 57 -4.08 -14.93 -15.68
N ASP A 58 -3.45 -13.77 -15.80
CA ASP A 58 -3.72 -12.80 -16.84
C ASP A 58 -2.49 -12.70 -17.75
N ASN A 59 -2.69 -12.28 -18.99
CA ASN A 59 -1.72 -12.29 -20.10
C ASN A 59 -0.51 -11.32 -19.95
N GLY A 60 -0.34 -10.67 -18.80
CA GLY A 60 0.84 -9.88 -18.45
C GLY A 60 0.74 -8.38 -18.59
N GLU A 61 -0.48 -7.88 -18.78
CA GLU A 61 -0.74 -6.46 -18.76
C GLU A 61 -0.76 -5.87 -17.34
N VAL A 62 -0.47 -4.57 -17.24
CA VAL A 62 -0.57 -3.82 -15.98
C VAL A 62 -2.06 -3.60 -15.67
N GLN A 63 -2.56 -4.33 -14.69
CA GLN A 63 -3.98 -4.25 -14.29
C GLN A 63 -4.30 -2.93 -13.58
N LYS A 64 -3.39 -2.48 -12.71
CA LYS A 64 -3.53 -1.23 -11.96
C LYS A 64 -2.17 -0.59 -11.76
N LYS A 65 -2.15 0.75 -11.76
CA LYS A 65 -0.95 1.56 -11.54
C LYS A 65 -1.27 2.73 -10.62
N TRP A 66 -0.44 2.92 -9.60
CA TRP A 66 -0.54 4.01 -8.65
C TRP A 66 0.77 4.78 -8.58
N GLN A 67 0.70 6.10 -8.83
CA GLN A 67 1.80 6.99 -8.50
C GLN A 67 1.69 7.40 -7.03
N VAL A 68 2.73 7.10 -6.26
CA VAL A 68 2.82 7.54 -4.86
C VAL A 68 3.46 8.92 -4.87
N ALA A 69 2.63 9.96 -4.85
CA ALA A 69 3.07 11.35 -4.86
C ALA A 69 3.97 11.68 -3.64
N PRO A 70 4.73 12.78 -3.68
CA PRO A 70 5.39 13.30 -2.48
C PRO A 70 4.44 13.36 -1.28
N ALA A 71 4.98 13.04 -0.10
CA ALA A 71 4.23 12.99 1.16
C ALA A 71 3.04 12.01 1.19
N HIS A 72 2.96 11.05 0.25
CA HIS A 72 2.02 9.94 0.28
C HIS A 72 2.71 8.61 0.55
N TYR A 73 1.91 7.62 0.94
CA TYR A 73 2.33 6.25 1.19
C TYR A 73 1.36 5.29 0.52
N PHE A 74 1.89 4.23 -0.06
CA PHE A 74 1.09 3.07 -0.43
C PHE A 74 1.13 2.09 0.74
N VAL A 75 -0.04 1.71 1.27
CA VAL A 75 -0.14 0.86 2.46
C VAL A 75 -0.92 -0.40 2.15
N LEU A 76 -0.51 -1.51 2.76
CA LEU A 76 -1.11 -2.82 2.58
C LEU A 76 -1.46 -3.43 3.94
N GLY A 77 -2.49 -4.27 3.98
CA GLY A 77 -2.72 -5.11 5.15
C GLY A 77 -1.99 -6.43 5.02
N ASP A 78 -1.51 -6.97 6.14
CA ASP A 78 -0.80 -8.25 6.19
C ASP A 78 -1.72 -9.46 5.88
N ASN A 79 -3.04 -9.26 5.84
CA ASN A 79 -4.01 -10.24 5.33
C ASN A 79 -4.56 -9.78 3.97
N PRO A 80 -3.88 -10.10 2.86
CA PRO A 80 -4.15 -9.52 1.54
C PRO A 80 -5.55 -9.86 0.98
N LEU A 81 -6.14 -11.01 1.36
CA LEU A 81 -7.45 -11.44 0.87
C LEU A 81 -8.62 -10.67 1.52
N TYR A 82 -8.44 -10.17 2.75
CA TYR A 82 -9.51 -9.55 3.53
C TYR A 82 -9.22 -8.08 3.88
N SER A 83 -8.09 -7.55 3.46
CA SER A 83 -7.66 -6.20 3.76
C SER A 83 -8.24 -5.20 2.75
N THR A 84 -9.07 -4.26 3.21
CA THR A 84 -9.27 -2.99 2.50
C THR A 84 -8.06 -2.09 2.71
N ASP A 85 -7.30 -1.80 1.65
CA ASP A 85 -6.05 -1.03 1.70
C ASP A 85 -5.80 -0.19 0.44
N SER A 86 -4.56 0.23 0.17
CA SER A 86 -4.26 1.09 -0.99
C SER A 86 -4.58 0.46 -2.34
N ARG A 87 -4.78 -0.87 -2.42
CA ARG A 87 -5.31 -1.52 -3.63
C ARG A 87 -6.75 -1.10 -3.94
N ASP A 88 -7.50 -0.70 -2.92
CA ASP A 88 -8.90 -0.27 -3.02
C ASP A 88 -9.04 1.25 -3.04
N PHE A 89 -8.30 1.94 -2.15
CA PHE A 89 -8.46 3.39 -1.95
C PHE A 89 -7.27 4.24 -2.42
N GLY A 90 -6.23 3.62 -2.98
CA GLY A 90 -5.04 4.30 -3.48
C GLY A 90 -4.07 4.80 -2.39
N PRO A 91 -3.07 5.61 -2.77
CA PRO A 91 -2.10 6.18 -1.83
C PRO A 91 -2.72 7.10 -0.77
N VAL A 92 -2.11 7.10 0.41
CA VAL A 92 -2.56 7.82 1.60
C VAL A 92 -1.63 8.99 1.88
N HIS A 93 -2.18 10.20 2.01
CA HIS A 93 -1.41 11.38 2.40
C HIS A 93 -0.89 11.25 3.85
N SER A 94 0.35 11.64 4.10
CA SER A 94 1.04 11.65 5.41
C SER A 94 0.21 12.20 6.56
N LYS A 95 -0.49 13.33 6.35
CA LYS A 95 -1.45 13.92 7.31
C LYS A 95 -2.53 12.95 7.85
N ASN A 96 -2.84 11.86 7.13
CA ASN A 96 -3.79 10.86 7.61
C ASN A 96 -3.13 9.75 8.43
N ILE A 97 -1.79 9.71 8.51
CA ILE A 97 -1.04 8.80 9.36
C ILE A 97 -0.87 9.45 10.73
N LEU A 98 -1.33 8.77 11.77
CA LEU A 98 -1.28 9.24 13.15
C LEU A 98 0.06 8.90 13.81
N GLY A 99 0.68 7.79 13.42
CA GLY A 99 1.96 7.36 13.96
C GLY A 99 2.35 5.96 13.53
N LYS A 100 3.57 5.56 13.92
CA LYS A 100 4.09 4.20 13.78
C LYS A 100 3.68 3.36 14.99
N VAL A 101 3.47 2.07 14.78
CA VAL A 101 3.39 1.05 15.83
C VAL A 101 4.80 0.49 16.05
N ILE A 102 5.19 0.28 17.32
CA ILE A 102 6.52 -0.21 17.74
C ILE A 102 6.36 -1.59 18.37
#